data_AF-A0A1Z7YQB2-F1
#
_entry.id   AF-A0A1Z7YQB2-F1
#
_cell.length_a   1.000
_cell.length_b   1.000
_cell.length_c   1.000
_cell.angle_alpha   90.00
_cell.angle_beta   90.00
_cell.angle_gamma   90.00
#
_symmetry.space_group_name_H-M   'P 1'
#
loop_
_entity.id
_entity.type
_entity.pdbx_description
1 polymer ?
#
loop_
_entity_poly.entity_id
_entity_poly.type
_entity_poly.pdbx_seq_one_letter_code
_entity_poly.pdbx_strand_id
1 'polypeptide(L)'
;MTQGTKQKDSFFFYFNTLCSALLVGALLTGCGNSKYKDLSNSELQEKFSRCENASGLSPGGAIICDNVYRECEDRAKRTKRKACY
;
A
#
# COMPACT_ATOMS: atom_id res chain seq x y z
N MET A 1 27.75 -36.87 34.47
CA MET A 1 26.61 -36.86 33.51
C MET A 1 25.42 -36.33 34.31
N THR A 2 24.66 -35.29 33.99
CA THR A 2 24.35 -34.60 32.72
C THR A 2 23.55 -33.35 33.12
N GLN A 3 23.98 -32.12 32.82
CA GLN A 3 23.08 -30.95 32.76
C GLN A 3 23.65 -29.90 31.81
N GLY A 4 23.30 -30.00 30.53
CA GLY A 4 23.83 -29.14 29.46
C GLY A 4 22.81 -28.85 28.35
N THR A 5 21.51 -28.85 28.66
CA THR A 5 20.45 -28.74 27.64
C THR A 5 19.51 -27.55 27.80
N LYS A 6 19.40 -26.93 28.99
CA LYS A 6 18.37 -25.89 29.24
C LYS A 6 18.58 -24.54 28.52
N GLN A 7 19.78 -24.27 28.00
CA GLN A 7 20.13 -22.97 27.39
C GLN A 7 19.88 -22.91 25.87
N LYS A 8 19.82 -24.06 25.19
CA LYS A 8 19.64 -24.12 23.72
C LYS A 8 18.19 -23.88 23.30
N ASP A 9 17.23 -24.29 24.14
CA ASP A 9 15.82 -24.21 23.81
C ASP A 9 15.33 -22.75 23.80
N SER A 10 15.68 -21.96 24.83
CA SER A 10 15.31 -20.53 24.89
C SER A 10 15.86 -19.72 23.72
N PHE A 11 17.11 -19.95 23.29
CA PHE A 11 17.72 -19.23 22.17
C PHE A 11 16.96 -19.50 20.85
N PHE A 12 16.50 -20.73 20.63
CA PHE A 12 15.76 -21.12 19.44
C PHE A 12 14.36 -20.48 19.40
N PHE A 13 13.69 -20.35 20.55
CA PHE A 13 12.41 -19.64 20.66
C PHE A 13 12.56 -18.14 20.37
N TYR A 14 13.57 -17.47 20.93
CA TYR A 14 13.81 -16.05 20.64
C TYR A 14 14.08 -15.80 19.15
N PHE A 15 14.86 -16.67 18.49
CA PHE A 15 15.16 -16.54 17.06
C PHE A 15 13.91 -16.68 16.18
N ASN A 16 13.01 -17.61 16.52
CA ASN A 16 11.75 -17.83 15.80
C ASN A 16 10.72 -16.70 16.04
N THR A 17 10.64 -16.19 17.27
CA THR A 17 9.76 -15.07 17.63
C THR A 17 10.22 -13.76 16.99
N LEU A 18 11.54 -13.52 16.90
CA LEU A 18 12.10 -12.34 16.24
C LEU A 18 11.84 -12.34 14.73
N CYS A 19 11.94 -13.52 14.09
CA CYS A 19 11.73 -13.69 12.66
C CYS A 19 10.26 -13.51 12.26
N SER A 20 9.33 -13.97 13.10
CA SER A 20 7.89 -13.81 12.88
C SER A 20 7.41 -12.35 13.02
N ALA A 21 8.02 -11.57 13.90
CA ALA A 21 7.70 -10.14 14.03
C ALA A 21 8.17 -9.30 12.83
N LEU A 22 9.25 -9.70 12.17
CA LEU A 22 9.81 -8.98 11.02
C LEU A 22 8.91 -9.07 9.76
N LEU A 23 8.23 -10.20 9.57
CA LEU A 23 7.35 -10.44 8.41
C LEU A 23 6.06 -9.59 8.45
N VAL A 24 5.54 -9.28 9.64
CA VAL A 24 4.33 -8.43 9.79
C VAL A 24 4.62 -6.97 9.46
N GLY A 25 5.84 -6.48 9.73
CA GLY A 25 6.24 -5.11 9.41
C GLY A 25 6.38 -4.82 7.90
N ALA A 26 6.74 -5.83 7.10
CA ALA A 26 6.92 -5.66 5.66
C ALA A 26 5.60 -5.42 4.90
N LEU A 27 4.49 -5.98 5.38
CA LEU A 27 3.16 -5.85 4.75
C LEU A 27 2.54 -4.44 4.89
N LEU A 28 3.05 -3.62 5.82
CA LEU A 28 2.57 -2.25 6.03
C LEU A 28 3.28 -1.21 5.14
N THR A 29 4.31 -1.61 4.39
CA THR A 29 5.01 -0.71 3.45
C THR A 29 4.15 -0.33 2.22
N GLY A 30 2.97 -0.94 2.04
CA GLY A 30 1.98 -0.55 1.02
C GLY A 30 1.09 0.64 1.40
N CYS A 31 1.20 1.17 2.63
CA CYS A 31 0.33 2.22 3.16
C CYS A 31 1.11 3.54 3.30
N GLY A 32 1.57 4.15 2.21
CA GLY A 32 2.32 5.41 2.35
C GLY A 32 2.61 6.21 1.09
N ASN A 33 2.70 5.57 -0.07
CA ASN A 33 2.87 6.28 -1.33
C ASN A 33 1.74 5.89 -2.27
N SER A 34 0.84 6.83 -2.60
CA SER A 34 -0.12 6.60 -3.67
C SER A 34 0.69 6.30 -4.93
N LYS A 35 0.59 5.09 -5.49
CA LYS A 35 1.18 4.71 -6.79
C LYS A 35 0.80 5.69 -7.92
N TYR A 36 -0.16 6.58 -7.66
CA TYR A 36 -0.71 7.59 -8.53
C TYR A 36 0.04 8.94 -8.48
N LYS A 37 0.85 9.21 -7.45
CA LYS A 37 1.66 10.44 -7.35
C LYS A 37 2.68 10.56 -8.48
N ASP A 38 3.30 9.44 -8.83
CA ASP A 38 4.35 9.38 -9.85
C ASP A 38 3.80 9.23 -11.28
N LEU A 39 2.47 9.12 -11.44
CA LEU A 39 1.86 9.03 -12.76
C LEU A 39 1.92 10.37 -13.50
N SER A 40 2.16 10.30 -14.81
CA SER A 40 1.98 11.45 -15.69
C SER A 40 0.52 11.92 -15.67
N ASN A 41 0.27 13.19 -15.99
CA ASN A 41 -1.11 13.71 -16.05
C ASN A 41 -1.98 12.93 -17.05
N SER A 42 -1.41 12.48 -18.18
CA SER A 42 -2.12 11.66 -19.17
C SER A 42 -2.55 10.30 -18.64
N GLU A 43 -1.67 9.61 -17.92
CA GLU A 43 -2.01 8.31 -17.32
C GLU A 43 -3.01 8.44 -16.18
N LEU A 44 -2.91 9.51 -15.38
CA LEU A 44 -3.87 9.78 -14.32
C LEU A 44 -5.26 10.06 -14.92
N GLN A 45 -5.32 10.86 -15.99
CA GLN A 45 -6.55 11.18 -16.73
C GLN A 45 -7.17 9.92 -17.36
N GLU A 46 -6.36 9.03 -17.94
CA GLU A 46 -6.85 7.77 -18.50
C GLU A 46 -7.49 6.89 -17.42
N LYS A 47 -6.84 6.76 -16.26
CA LYS A 47 -7.36 5.99 -15.13
C LYS A 47 -8.63 6.62 -14.54
N PHE A 48 -8.68 7.94 -14.48
CA PHE A 48 -9.87 8.68 -14.04
C PHE A 48 -11.05 8.39 -14.97
N SER A 49 -10.86 8.49 -16.30
CA SER A 49 -11.91 8.18 -17.27
C SER A 49 -12.37 6.72 -17.19
N ARG A 50 -11.45 5.77 -16.95
CA ARG A 50 -11.84 4.37 -16.71
C ARG A 50 -12.70 4.23 -15.45
N CYS A 51 -12.40 4.96 -14.39
CA CYS A 51 -13.18 4.95 -13.16
C CYS A 51 -14.56 5.60 -13.30
N GLU A 52 -14.69 6.68 -14.08
CA GLU A 52 -16.00 7.28 -14.36
C GLU A 52 -16.89 6.38 -15.21
N ASN A 53 -16.30 5.64 -16.15
CA ASN A 53 -17.05 4.75 -17.05
C ASN A 53 -17.24 3.33 -16.49
N ALA A 54 -16.65 3.00 -15.34
CA ALA A 54 -16.74 1.67 -14.76
C ALA A 54 -18.10 1.46 -14.08
N SER A 55 -18.84 0.43 -14.53
CA SER A 55 -20.02 -0.09 -13.82
C SER A 55 -19.67 -1.42 -13.16
N GLY A 56 -20.11 -1.63 -11.92
CA GLY A 56 -19.86 -2.87 -11.18
C GLY A 56 -18.40 -3.06 -10.74
N LEU A 57 -17.78 -2.03 -10.18
CA LEU A 57 -16.42 -2.11 -9.64
C LEU A 57 -16.32 -3.19 -8.55
N SER A 58 -15.29 -4.03 -8.65
CA SER A 58 -14.93 -4.92 -7.55
C SER A 58 -14.47 -4.10 -6.33
N PRO A 59 -14.46 -4.65 -5.11
CA PRO A 59 -13.97 -3.94 -3.93
C PRO A 59 -12.55 -3.37 -4.11
N GLY A 60 -11.67 -4.12 -4.78
CA GLY A 60 -10.33 -3.65 -5.13
C GLY A 60 -10.34 -2.54 -6.19
N GLY A 61 -11.24 -2.63 -7.17
CA GLY A 61 -11.44 -1.59 -8.19
C GLY A 61 -11.93 -0.26 -7.60
N ALA A 62 -12.87 -0.32 -6.64
CA ALA A 62 -13.35 0.86 -5.93
C ALA A 62 -12.22 1.57 -5.18
N ILE A 63 -11.40 0.82 -4.45
CA ILE A 63 -10.22 1.37 -3.74
C ILE A 63 -9.24 2.00 -4.73
N ILE A 64 -9.03 1.40 -5.90
CA ILE A 64 -8.19 1.97 -6.96
C ILE A 64 -8.76 3.31 -7.44
N CYS A 65 -10.06 3.38 -7.73
CA CYS A 65 -10.70 4.61 -8.18
C CYS A 65 -10.68 5.71 -7.12
N ASP A 66 -10.93 5.38 -5.85
CA ASP A 66 -10.81 6.34 -4.73
C ASP A 66 -9.40 6.95 -4.66
N ASN A 67 -8.37 6.14 -4.89
CA ASN A 67 -7.00 6.63 -4.93
C ASN A 67 -6.72 7.55 -6.13
N VAL A 68 -7.33 7.27 -7.28
CA VAL A 68 -7.24 8.13 -8.48
C VAL A 68 -7.95 9.46 -8.22
N TYR A 69 -9.17 9.45 -7.68
CA TYR A 69 -9.92 10.65 -7.35
C TYR A 69 -9.17 11.53 -6.36
N ARG A 70 -8.64 10.93 -5.29
CA ARG A 70 -7.84 11.65 -4.29
C ARG A 70 -6.60 12.31 -4.89
N GLU A 71 -5.90 11.65 -5.81
CA GLU A 71 -4.74 12.23 -6.48
C GLU A 71 -5.14 13.42 -7.38
N CYS A 72 -6.25 13.31 -8.10
CA CYS A 72 -6.80 14.42 -8.89
C CYS A 72 -7.12 15.63 -7.99
N GLU A 73 -7.74 15.41 -6.83
CA GLU A 73 -8.01 16.48 -5.85
C GLU A 73 -6.73 17.09 -5.28
N ASP A 74 -5.75 16.26 -4.92
CA ASP A 74 -4.47 16.72 -4.38
C ASP A 74 -3.70 17.58 -5.39
N ARG A 75 -3.68 17.17 -6.67
CA ARG A 75 -3.10 17.97 -7.75
C ARG A 75 -3.87 19.26 -7.96
N ALA A 76 -5.20 19.24 -7.84
CA ALA A 76 -6.00 20.44 -7.98
C ALA A 76 -5.72 21.46 -6.87
N LYS A 77 -5.55 20.99 -5.64
CA LYS A 77 -5.14 21.82 -4.49
C LYS A 77 -3.74 22.41 -4.67
N ARG A 78 -2.77 21.61 -5.15
CA ARG A 78 -1.38 22.07 -5.34
C ARG A 78 -1.21 23.03 -6.53
N THR A 79 -1.91 22.79 -7.63
CA THR A 79 -1.78 23.58 -8.87
C THR A 79 -2.80 24.72 -8.98
N LYS A 80 -3.81 24.75 -8.09
CA LYS A 80 -4.97 25.66 -8.14
C LYS A 80 -5.75 25.60 -9.47
N ARG A 81 -5.70 24.45 -10.16
CA ARG A 81 -6.39 24.19 -11.43
C ARG A 81 -7.02 22.80 -11.39
N LYS A 82 -8.06 22.52 -12.19
CA LYS A 82 -8.58 21.15 -12.31
C LYS A 82 -7.48 20.24 -12.89
N ALA A 83 -7.17 19.15 -12.19
CA ALA A 83 -6.12 18.21 -12.60
C ALA A 83 -6.66 17.05 -13.45
N CYS A 84 -7.92 16.67 -13.25
CA CYS A 84 -8.64 15.66 -14.01
C CYS A 84 -9.98 16.25 -14.47
N TYR A 85 -10.48 15.83 -15.62
CA TYR A 85 -11.66 16.41 -16.28
C TYR A 85 -12.49 15.41 -17.07
#